data_AF-A0A239BQE4-F1
#
_entry.id   AF-A0A239BQE4-F1
#
_cell.length_a   1.000
_cell.length_b   1.000
_cell.length_c   1.000
_cell.angle_alpha   90.00
_cell.angle_beta   90.00
_cell.angle_gamma   90.00
#
_symmetry.space_group_name_H-M   'P 1'
#
loop_
_entity.id
_entity.type
_entity.pdbx_description
1 polymer ?
#
loop_
_entity_poly.entity_id
_entity_poly.type
_entity_poly.pdbx_seq_one_letter_code
_entity_poly.pdbx_strand_id
1 'polypeptide(L)'
;MKKSLFIQLTILGTFLLVACGGGSNETVIEEENEDEIEPTLTLLWETDDTLITNESVLYHEATGTIYVANIDGNPTDKDGKGSISIIDKEGNIIEQEWIKGIDAPKGMGITNGKLYVTNIDELVEIDIETATISNRYAVEEAAFLNDVDVHNDRVYFSDMATGKIHFLLDGEIYLFAEGQNNINGLRVGGDGTLYGLDAEGLKKYDEEGNYEMINQEVTGGDGLIIIDDNTFLASRWQGEIYLIQNGVATLLLDTKIEESNTADIGFIPSENIVLVPTFFKNKVAAYQLSY
;
A
#
# COMPACT_ATOMS: atom_id res chain seq x y z
N MET A 1 -53.18 57.27 -20.01
CA MET A 1 -52.89 58.52 -19.28
C MET A 1 -53.72 58.58 -18.00
N LYS A 2 -53.06 58.81 -16.85
CA LYS A 2 -53.56 59.18 -15.49
C LYS A 2 -54.37 58.08 -14.75
N LYS A 3 -53.83 57.39 -13.73
CA LYS A 3 -53.42 57.70 -12.32
C LYS A 3 -54.57 57.69 -11.30
N SER A 4 -54.20 57.20 -10.09
CA SER A 4 -54.87 57.25 -8.77
C SER A 4 -55.79 56.06 -8.41
N LEU A 5 -55.88 55.55 -7.16
CA LEU A 5 -55.22 55.82 -5.87
C LEU A 5 -55.75 54.80 -4.81
N PHE A 6 -54.86 54.31 -3.95
CA PHE A 6 -54.94 53.78 -2.56
C PHE A 6 -56.25 53.26 -1.89
N ILE A 7 -56.10 52.09 -1.21
CA ILE A 7 -56.30 51.76 0.23
C ILE A 7 -57.55 52.39 0.91
N GLN A 8 -58.51 51.66 1.50
CA GLN A 8 -58.47 50.86 2.75
C GLN A 8 -59.88 50.29 3.00
N LEU A 9 -60.06 49.11 3.62
CA LEU A 9 -60.67 48.99 4.97
C LEU A 9 -60.73 47.52 5.42
N THR A 10 -60.06 47.28 6.54
CA THR A 10 -60.02 46.08 7.36
C THR A 10 -61.39 45.84 8.02
N ILE A 11 -61.90 44.61 7.98
CA ILE A 11 -62.82 44.10 9.01
C ILE A 11 -62.21 42.81 9.58
N LEU A 12 -61.86 42.93 10.85
CA LEU A 12 -61.39 41.89 11.75
C LEU A 12 -62.59 40.99 12.12
N GLY A 13 -62.48 39.69 11.86
CA GLY A 13 -63.48 38.70 12.25
C GLY A 13 -62.77 37.42 12.67
N THR A 14 -62.45 37.33 13.95
CA THR A 14 -61.87 36.14 14.57
C THR A 14 -62.92 35.01 14.57
N PHE A 15 -62.70 33.98 13.76
CA PHE A 15 -63.39 32.70 13.88
C PHE A 15 -62.40 31.66 14.40
N LEU A 16 -62.57 31.26 15.66
CA LEU A 16 -62.07 29.99 16.14
C LEU A 16 -63.03 28.90 15.65
N LEU A 17 -62.55 28.02 14.79
CA LEU A 17 -63.13 26.70 14.57
C LEU A 17 -62.00 25.68 14.56
N VAL A 18 -62.06 24.80 15.56
CA VAL A 18 -61.28 23.57 15.66
C VAL A 18 -61.71 22.64 14.54
N ALA A 19 -60.75 22.14 13.77
CA ALA A 19 -60.94 21.00 12.86
C ALA A 19 -59.69 20.11 12.91
N CYS A 20 -59.90 18.85 13.32
CA CYS A 20 -58.92 17.79 13.23
C CYS A 20 -58.60 17.49 11.76
N GLY A 21 -57.31 17.41 11.42
CA GLY A 21 -56.78 16.95 10.14
C GLY A 21 -55.50 16.17 10.41
N GLY A 22 -55.35 15.02 9.76
CA GLY A 22 -54.45 13.94 10.15
C GLY A 22 -52.98 14.36 10.31
N GLY A 23 -52.39 13.96 11.43
CA GLY A 23 -50.94 14.00 11.61
C GLY A 23 -50.30 12.93 10.73
N SER A 24 -49.75 13.33 9.59
CA SER A 24 -48.64 12.60 8.99
C SER A 24 -47.49 12.70 9.98
N ASN A 25 -47.13 11.57 10.57
CA ASN A 25 -45.87 11.42 11.28
C ASN A 25 -44.76 11.52 10.23
N GLU A 26 -44.33 12.73 9.91
CA GLU A 26 -43.02 12.94 9.29
C GLU A 26 -42.00 12.68 10.39
N THR A 27 -41.54 11.44 10.46
CA THR A 27 -40.23 11.13 11.03
C THR A 27 -39.20 11.91 10.21
N VAL A 28 -38.79 13.06 10.72
CA VAL A 28 -37.52 13.68 10.35
C VAL A 28 -36.45 12.69 10.80
N ILE A 29 -35.91 11.94 9.85
CA ILE A 29 -34.65 11.23 10.04
C ILE A 29 -33.62 12.34 9.99
N GLU A 30 -33.13 12.77 11.15
CA GLU A 30 -31.84 13.46 11.21
C GLU A 30 -30.83 12.42 10.73
N GLU A 31 -30.33 12.59 9.50
CA GLU A 31 -29.09 11.92 9.11
C GLU A 31 -28.03 12.41 10.09
N GLU A 32 -27.62 11.53 11.00
CA GLU A 32 -26.39 11.70 11.75
C GLU A 32 -25.29 11.85 10.69
N ASN A 33 -24.78 13.07 10.51
CA ASN A 33 -23.47 13.24 9.89
C ASN A 33 -22.52 12.46 10.78
N GLU A 34 -22.16 11.25 10.38
CA GLU A 34 -20.93 10.63 10.84
C GLU A 34 -19.84 11.68 10.56
N ASP A 35 -19.24 12.22 11.63
CA ASP A 35 -18.13 13.15 11.49
C ASP A 35 -17.06 12.43 10.64
N GLU A 36 -16.83 12.88 9.39
CA GLU A 36 -15.74 12.36 8.55
C GLU A 36 -14.43 12.52 9.33
N ILE A 37 -13.82 11.39 9.69
CA ILE A 37 -12.56 11.38 10.40
C ILE A 37 -11.48 11.77 9.38
N GLU A 38 -10.83 12.91 9.61
CA GLU A 38 -9.65 13.29 8.83
C GLU A 38 -8.59 12.18 8.97
N PRO A 39 -8.14 11.56 7.86
CA PRO A 39 -7.28 10.40 7.95
C PRO A 39 -5.89 10.78 8.43
N THR A 40 -5.29 9.96 9.30
CA THR A 40 -4.00 10.25 9.93
C THR A 40 -3.12 9.02 10.10
N LEU A 41 -1.81 9.25 10.14
CA LEU A 41 -0.81 8.30 10.63
C LEU A 41 -0.16 8.83 11.92
N THR A 42 -0.27 8.06 13.00
CA THR A 42 0.36 8.39 14.29
C THR A 42 1.48 7.42 14.59
N LEU A 43 2.71 7.91 14.77
CA LEU A 43 3.87 7.07 15.10
C LEU A 43 3.63 6.30 16.41
N LEU A 44 3.83 4.99 16.38
CA LEU A 44 3.73 4.09 17.52
C LEU A 44 5.10 3.75 18.09
N TRP A 45 5.99 3.25 17.23
CA TRP A 45 7.32 2.82 17.59
C TRP A 45 8.26 2.84 16.37
N GLU A 46 9.56 2.78 16.66
CA GLU A 46 10.61 2.52 15.68
C GLU A 46 11.51 1.41 16.23
N THR A 47 12.06 0.58 15.35
CA THR A 47 13.14 -0.35 15.72
C THR A 47 14.42 0.42 16.09
N ASP A 48 15.39 -0.29 16.66
CA ASP A 48 16.79 0.16 16.65
C ASP A 48 17.26 0.38 15.19
N ASP A 49 18.24 1.27 14.99
CA ASP A 49 18.75 1.70 13.68
C ASP A 49 19.81 0.76 13.07
N THR A 50 19.68 -0.53 13.33
CA THR A 50 20.65 -1.56 12.94
C THR A 50 20.24 -2.36 11.70
N LEU A 51 19.03 -2.12 11.16
CA LEU A 51 18.48 -2.77 9.95
C LEU A 51 18.94 -2.00 8.70
N ILE A 52 20.13 -2.31 8.21
CA ILE A 52 20.85 -1.53 7.18
C ILE A 52 20.05 -1.43 5.88
N THR A 53 19.79 -0.21 5.42
CA THR A 53 19.13 0.11 4.15
C THR A 53 17.93 -0.80 3.89
N ASN A 54 16.95 -0.76 4.79
CA ASN A 54 15.78 -1.60 4.64
C ASN A 54 14.88 -1.09 3.50
N GLU A 55 14.57 -2.01 2.60
CA GLU A 55 13.86 -1.76 1.35
C GLU A 55 12.37 -2.05 1.56
N SER A 56 12.06 -3.27 1.98
CA SER A 56 10.70 -3.78 2.12
C SER A 56 10.43 -4.35 3.51
N VAL A 57 9.17 -4.33 3.91
CA VAL A 57 8.68 -4.93 5.16
C VAL A 57 7.40 -5.72 4.89
N LEU A 58 7.37 -6.99 5.29
CA LEU A 58 6.25 -7.89 5.05
C LEU A 58 5.73 -8.49 6.36
N TYR A 59 4.45 -8.29 6.65
CA TYR A 59 3.76 -8.91 7.78
C TYR A 59 3.16 -10.26 7.35
N HIS A 60 3.51 -11.32 8.08
CA HIS A 60 2.93 -12.65 7.90
C HIS A 60 1.83 -12.90 8.94
N GLU A 61 0.57 -12.72 8.53
CA GLU A 61 -0.59 -12.78 9.42
C GLU A 61 -0.69 -14.10 10.18
N ALA A 62 -0.39 -15.24 9.54
CA ALA A 62 -0.54 -16.56 10.14
C ALA A 62 0.36 -16.79 11.37
N THR A 63 1.53 -16.14 11.44
CA THR A 63 2.49 -16.31 12.54
C THR A 63 2.71 -15.04 13.35
N GLY A 64 2.26 -13.88 12.85
CA GLY A 64 2.58 -12.58 13.43
C GLY A 64 4.01 -12.11 13.18
N THR A 65 4.78 -12.83 12.37
CA THR A 65 6.18 -12.53 12.04
C THR A 65 6.24 -11.35 11.06
N ILE A 66 7.21 -10.45 11.25
CA ILE A 66 7.50 -9.39 10.28
C ILE A 66 8.89 -9.65 9.70
N TYR A 67 8.97 -9.75 8.37
CA TYR A 67 10.21 -9.87 7.62
C TYR A 67 10.64 -8.50 7.11
N VAL A 68 11.95 -8.25 7.12
CA VAL A 68 12.53 -6.99 6.63
C VAL A 68 13.65 -7.31 5.64
N ALA A 69 13.58 -6.75 4.44
CA ALA A 69 14.64 -6.89 3.43
C ALA A 69 15.69 -5.79 3.61
N ASN A 70 16.96 -6.16 3.71
CA ASN A 70 18.07 -5.24 4.00
C ASN A 70 19.13 -5.28 2.91
N ILE A 71 19.52 -4.12 2.43
CA ILE A 71 20.57 -3.94 1.42
C ILE A 71 21.86 -3.50 2.13
N ASP A 72 22.80 -4.43 2.32
CA ASP A 72 24.15 -4.10 2.80
C ASP A 72 25.11 -3.87 1.62
N GLY A 73 25.10 -2.65 1.06
CA GLY A 73 25.91 -2.29 -0.10
C GLY A 73 25.18 -1.36 -1.05
N ASN A 74 25.54 -1.40 -2.33
CA ASN A 74 24.77 -0.69 -3.36
C ASN A 74 23.56 -1.55 -3.79
N PRO A 75 22.41 -0.93 -4.09
CA PRO A 75 21.18 -1.63 -4.43
C PRO A 75 21.22 -2.39 -5.78
N THR A 76 22.34 -2.30 -6.50
CA THR A 76 22.61 -2.92 -7.81
C THR A 76 23.82 -3.87 -7.80
N ASP A 77 24.55 -3.96 -6.69
CA ASP A 77 25.76 -4.79 -6.62
C ASP A 77 25.39 -6.24 -6.30
N LYS A 78 26.02 -7.19 -7.00
CA LYS A 78 25.87 -8.63 -6.77
C LYS A 78 26.98 -9.18 -5.87
N ASP A 79 26.94 -8.82 -4.60
CA ASP A 79 28.02 -9.12 -3.65
C ASP A 79 27.63 -10.08 -2.51
N GLY A 80 26.38 -10.55 -2.49
CA GLY A 80 25.85 -11.50 -1.52
C GLY A 80 25.76 -10.96 -0.08
N LYS A 81 25.80 -9.65 0.15
CA LYS A 81 25.79 -9.06 1.50
C LYS A 81 24.40 -8.76 2.04
N GLY A 82 23.41 -8.61 1.18
CA GLY A 82 22.02 -8.45 1.57
C GLY A 82 21.48 -9.59 2.45
N SER A 83 20.44 -9.27 3.22
CA SER A 83 19.85 -10.19 4.18
C SER A 83 18.35 -9.94 4.41
N ILE A 84 17.68 -10.95 4.96
CA ILE A 84 16.32 -10.82 5.52
C ILE A 84 16.41 -10.87 7.04
N SER A 85 15.83 -9.91 7.73
CA SER A 85 15.67 -9.90 9.20
C SER A 85 14.28 -10.35 9.62
N ILE A 86 14.14 -10.71 10.90
CA ILE A 86 12.86 -10.92 11.57
C ILE A 86 12.72 -9.93 12.72
N ILE A 87 11.57 -9.24 12.76
CA ILE A 87 11.14 -8.41 13.89
C ILE A 87 9.77 -8.89 14.42
N ASP A 88 9.43 -8.48 15.64
CA ASP A 88 8.09 -8.66 16.21
C ASP A 88 7.21 -7.40 16.04
N LYS A 89 5.95 -7.48 16.47
CA LYS A 89 4.95 -6.41 16.34
C LYS A 89 5.21 -5.21 17.24
N GLU A 90 6.11 -5.37 18.22
CA GLU A 90 6.55 -4.34 19.14
C GLU A 90 7.83 -3.64 18.66
N GLY A 91 8.36 -4.03 17.49
CA GLY A 91 9.57 -3.44 16.90
C GLY A 91 10.87 -4.00 17.48
N ASN A 92 10.82 -5.10 18.23
CA ASN A 92 12.04 -5.77 18.67
C ASN A 92 12.63 -6.58 17.53
N ILE A 93 13.94 -6.43 17.31
CA ILE A 93 14.68 -7.24 16.35
C ILE A 93 14.92 -8.63 16.97
N ILE A 94 14.27 -9.65 16.40
CA ILE A 94 14.37 -11.03 16.88
C ILE A 94 15.60 -11.71 16.28
N GLU A 95 15.81 -11.54 14.97
CA GLU A 95 16.97 -12.06 14.28
C GLU A 95 17.38 -11.11 13.15
N GLN A 96 18.57 -10.53 13.28
CA GLN A 96 19.01 -9.45 12.39
C GLN A 96 19.34 -9.93 10.98
N GLU A 97 19.82 -11.16 10.80
CA GLU A 97 20.20 -11.69 9.50
C GLU A 97 19.76 -13.17 9.39
N TRP A 98 18.44 -13.39 9.46
CA TRP A 98 17.80 -14.70 9.40
C TRP A 98 18.17 -15.45 8.11
N ILE A 99 18.17 -14.75 6.97
CA ILE A 99 18.69 -15.25 5.69
C ILE A 99 19.80 -14.34 5.20
N LYS A 100 20.90 -14.93 4.73
CA LYS A 100 22.09 -14.24 4.19
C LYS A 100 22.44 -14.75 2.81
N GLY A 101 23.41 -14.10 2.15
CA GLY A 101 23.90 -14.53 0.85
C GLY A 101 22.95 -14.16 -0.29
N ILE A 102 22.14 -13.14 -0.08
CA ILE A 102 21.32 -12.48 -1.11
C ILE A 102 22.03 -11.16 -1.44
N ASP A 103 21.90 -10.64 -2.65
CA ASP A 103 22.69 -9.48 -3.06
C ASP A 103 22.09 -8.16 -2.53
N ALA A 104 20.91 -7.79 -3.03
CA ALA A 104 20.20 -6.57 -2.64
C ALA A 104 18.68 -6.83 -2.61
N PRO A 105 18.17 -7.60 -1.62
CA PRO A 105 16.78 -8.00 -1.54
C PRO A 105 15.86 -6.78 -1.46
N LYS A 106 14.69 -6.84 -2.12
CA LYS A 106 13.70 -5.77 -2.14
C LYS A 106 12.33 -6.30 -1.72
N GLY A 107 11.32 -6.23 -2.58
CA GLY A 107 9.98 -6.75 -2.34
C GLY A 107 9.93 -8.22 -1.97
N MET A 108 8.90 -8.55 -1.19
CA MET A 108 8.71 -9.86 -0.60
C MET A 108 7.24 -10.31 -0.66
N GLY A 109 7.02 -11.60 -0.89
CA GLY A 109 5.69 -12.21 -0.81
C GLY A 109 5.73 -13.65 -0.30
N ILE A 110 4.66 -14.11 0.36
CA ILE A 110 4.61 -15.46 0.98
C ILE A 110 3.48 -16.29 0.39
N THR A 111 3.82 -17.44 -0.19
CA THR A 111 2.84 -18.46 -0.54
C THR A 111 3.40 -19.85 -0.31
N ASN A 112 2.54 -20.82 0.03
CA ASN A 112 2.91 -22.23 0.21
C ASN A 112 4.09 -22.50 1.16
N GLY A 113 4.22 -21.71 2.23
CA GLY A 113 5.31 -21.83 3.21
C GLY A 113 6.67 -21.35 2.69
N LYS A 114 6.68 -20.67 1.53
CA LYS A 114 7.87 -20.07 0.93
C LYS A 114 7.78 -18.56 0.97
N LEU A 115 8.90 -17.92 1.27
CA LEU A 115 9.10 -16.48 1.10
C LEU A 115 9.82 -16.28 -0.24
N TYR A 116 9.21 -15.49 -1.12
CA TYR A 116 9.78 -15.07 -2.40
C TYR A 116 10.31 -13.65 -2.27
N VAL A 117 11.51 -13.41 -2.78
CA VAL A 117 12.23 -12.15 -2.62
C VAL A 117 12.87 -11.76 -3.95
N THR A 118 12.62 -10.55 -4.44
CA THR A 118 13.35 -10.01 -5.59
C THR A 118 14.79 -9.69 -5.22
N ASN A 119 15.72 -10.05 -6.10
CA ASN A 119 17.14 -9.84 -5.91
C ASN A 119 17.80 -9.42 -7.23
N ILE A 120 17.64 -8.15 -7.59
CA ILE A 120 18.22 -7.49 -8.78
C ILE A 120 17.75 -8.09 -10.12
N ASP A 121 18.14 -9.30 -10.47
CA ASP A 121 17.77 -9.97 -11.73
C ASP A 121 17.34 -11.44 -11.54
N GLU A 122 17.11 -11.84 -10.29
CA GLU A 122 16.55 -13.13 -9.94
C GLU A 122 15.47 -13.01 -8.85
N LEU A 123 14.55 -13.96 -8.84
CA LEU A 123 13.64 -14.18 -7.73
C LEU A 123 14.20 -15.30 -6.84
N VAL A 124 14.42 -15.01 -5.57
CA VAL A 124 14.93 -15.97 -4.57
C VAL A 124 13.75 -16.59 -3.84
N GLU A 125 13.75 -17.91 -3.73
CA GLU A 125 12.76 -18.66 -2.94
C GLU A 125 13.42 -19.20 -1.68
N ILE A 126 12.80 -18.91 -0.54
CA ILE A 126 13.26 -19.29 0.79
C ILE A 126 12.21 -20.19 1.44
N ASP A 127 12.64 -21.35 1.92
CA ASP A 127 11.84 -22.19 2.80
C ASP A 127 11.81 -21.57 4.21
N ILE A 128 10.61 -21.20 4.67
CA ILE A 128 10.44 -20.55 5.97
C ILE A 128 10.68 -21.53 7.13
N GLU A 129 10.28 -22.81 6.98
CA GLU A 129 10.42 -23.81 8.04
C GLU A 129 11.88 -24.17 8.28
N THR A 130 12.66 -24.33 7.21
CA THR A 130 14.07 -24.72 7.32
C THR A 130 15.03 -23.53 7.33
N ALA A 131 14.55 -22.30 7.10
CA ALA A 131 15.35 -21.09 6.98
C ALA A 131 16.49 -21.23 5.95
N THR A 132 16.16 -21.74 4.76
CA THR A 132 17.15 -21.96 3.69
C THR A 132 16.63 -21.49 2.34
N ILE A 133 17.52 -20.92 1.54
CA ILE A 133 17.25 -20.64 0.13
C ILE A 133 17.06 -21.98 -0.61
N SER A 134 15.83 -22.25 -1.06
CA SER A 134 15.47 -23.49 -1.76
C SER A 134 15.61 -23.38 -3.26
N ASN A 135 15.49 -22.17 -3.83
CA ASN A 135 15.66 -21.95 -5.27
C ASN A 135 16.07 -20.51 -5.60
N ARG A 136 16.59 -20.32 -6.82
CA ARG A 136 16.82 -19.01 -7.45
C ARG A 136 16.37 -19.09 -8.89
N TYR A 137 15.43 -18.22 -9.26
CA TYR A 137 14.88 -18.13 -10.60
C TYR A 137 15.49 -16.93 -11.30
N ALA A 138 16.47 -17.17 -12.17
CA ALA A 138 17.03 -16.12 -13.02
C ALA A 138 15.96 -15.61 -13.99
N VAL A 139 15.83 -14.29 -14.11
CA VAL A 139 14.88 -13.66 -15.02
C VAL A 139 15.66 -13.10 -16.20
N GLU A 140 15.43 -13.67 -17.38
CA GLU A 140 16.14 -13.27 -18.59
C GLU A 140 15.89 -11.78 -18.91
N GLU A 141 16.96 -11.04 -19.20
CA GLU A 141 16.96 -9.58 -19.45
C GLU A 141 16.53 -8.69 -18.28
N ALA A 142 16.27 -9.25 -17.09
CA ALA A 142 15.95 -8.42 -15.93
C ALA A 142 17.13 -7.52 -15.55
N ALA A 143 16.80 -6.31 -15.11
CA ALA A 143 17.81 -5.31 -14.77
C ALA A 143 17.64 -4.76 -13.35
N PHE A 144 16.40 -4.62 -12.87
CA PHE A 144 16.16 -4.15 -11.51
C PHE A 144 14.78 -4.63 -11.02
N LEU A 145 14.72 -5.90 -10.63
CA LEU A 145 13.55 -6.46 -9.97
C LEU A 145 13.30 -5.74 -8.65
N ASN A 146 12.04 -5.38 -8.39
CA ASN A 146 11.68 -4.52 -7.27
C ASN A 146 10.64 -5.12 -6.34
N ASP A 147 9.33 -4.91 -6.55
CA ASP A 147 8.32 -5.40 -5.62
C ASP A 147 7.82 -6.83 -5.94
N VAL A 148 7.22 -7.51 -4.95
CA VAL A 148 6.57 -8.82 -5.06
C VAL A 148 5.20 -8.77 -4.42
N ASP A 149 4.21 -9.42 -5.04
CA ASP A 149 3.02 -9.86 -4.31
C ASP A 149 2.47 -11.19 -4.86
N VAL A 150 1.60 -11.84 -4.10
CA VAL A 150 1.19 -13.22 -4.34
C VAL A 150 -0.32 -13.38 -4.36
N HIS A 151 -0.80 -14.28 -5.22
CA HIS A 151 -2.19 -14.72 -5.19
C HIS A 151 -2.27 -16.20 -5.56
N ASN A 152 -2.74 -17.02 -4.61
CA ASN A 152 -2.63 -18.48 -4.68
C ASN A 152 -1.18 -18.92 -4.96
N ASP A 153 -0.95 -19.68 -6.01
CA ASP A 153 0.37 -20.20 -6.41
C ASP A 153 1.14 -19.25 -7.34
N ARG A 154 0.57 -18.08 -7.69
CA ARG A 154 1.22 -17.08 -8.54
C ARG A 154 1.98 -16.08 -7.69
N VAL A 155 3.23 -15.83 -8.07
CA VAL A 155 4.09 -14.80 -7.47
C VAL A 155 4.37 -13.75 -8.52
N TYR A 156 3.71 -12.60 -8.42
CA TYR A 156 3.91 -11.45 -9.30
C TYR A 156 5.10 -10.64 -8.80
N PHE A 157 5.89 -10.10 -9.72
CA PHE A 157 7.02 -9.24 -9.37
C PHE A 157 7.33 -8.22 -10.46
N SER A 158 7.76 -7.02 -10.05
CA SER A 158 8.06 -5.92 -10.96
C SER A 158 9.53 -5.92 -11.37
N ASP A 159 9.80 -5.54 -12.62
CA ASP A 159 11.12 -5.16 -13.11
C ASP A 159 11.08 -3.66 -13.46
N MET A 160 11.54 -2.86 -12.51
CA MET A 160 11.44 -1.40 -12.57
C MET A 160 12.21 -0.82 -13.75
N ALA A 161 13.39 -1.37 -14.05
CA ALA A 161 14.29 -0.83 -15.05
C ALA A 161 13.85 -1.16 -16.48
N THR A 162 13.24 -2.33 -16.70
CA THR A 162 12.73 -2.72 -18.04
C THR A 162 11.25 -2.40 -18.24
N GLY A 163 10.56 -2.01 -17.17
CA GLY A 163 9.15 -1.65 -17.18
C GLY A 163 8.24 -2.84 -17.46
N LYS A 164 8.55 -3.98 -16.84
CA LYS A 164 7.82 -5.25 -17.00
C LYS A 164 7.25 -5.71 -15.67
N ILE A 165 6.14 -6.42 -15.74
CA ILE A 165 5.59 -7.20 -14.65
C ILE A 165 5.65 -8.66 -15.08
N HIS A 166 6.22 -9.50 -14.22
CA HIS A 166 6.33 -10.93 -14.42
C HIS A 166 5.50 -11.69 -13.39
N PHE A 167 5.28 -12.98 -13.62
CA PHE A 167 4.90 -13.89 -12.55
C PHE A 167 5.60 -15.23 -12.64
N LEU A 168 5.88 -15.83 -11.49
CA LEU A 168 6.28 -17.23 -11.35
C LEU A 168 5.03 -18.09 -11.12
N LEU A 169 4.92 -19.20 -11.85
CA LEU A 169 3.92 -20.25 -11.62
C LEU A 169 4.51 -21.61 -12.00
N ASP A 170 4.36 -22.60 -11.13
CA ASP A 170 4.86 -23.97 -11.36
C ASP A 170 6.36 -24.05 -11.73
N GLY A 171 7.16 -23.12 -11.21
CA GLY A 171 8.60 -23.05 -11.45
C GLY A 171 9.02 -22.35 -12.75
N GLU A 172 8.06 -21.83 -13.52
CA GLU A 172 8.28 -21.12 -14.79
C GLU A 172 7.91 -19.63 -14.66
N ILE A 173 8.69 -18.77 -15.32
CA ILE A 173 8.46 -17.31 -15.31
C ILE A 173 7.73 -16.90 -16.59
N TYR A 174 6.71 -16.07 -16.42
CA TYR A 174 5.88 -15.53 -17.49
C TYR A 174 5.90 -14.00 -17.47
N LEU A 175 5.74 -13.39 -18.63
CA LEU A 175 5.47 -11.95 -18.75
C LEU A 175 3.96 -11.73 -18.56
N PHE A 176 3.60 -10.81 -17.66
CA PHE A 176 2.22 -10.36 -17.45
C PHE A 176 1.93 -9.09 -18.24
N ALA A 177 2.73 -8.05 -18.03
CA ALA A 177 2.57 -6.75 -18.66
C ALA A 177 3.94 -6.12 -18.98
N GLU A 178 3.97 -5.26 -19.99
CA GLU A 178 5.15 -4.48 -20.38
C GLU A 178 4.79 -3.02 -20.62
N GLY A 179 5.79 -2.15 -20.72
CA GLY A 179 5.57 -0.71 -20.91
C GLY A 179 5.13 0.01 -19.62
N GLN A 180 5.44 -0.55 -18.46
CA GLN A 180 5.11 -0.01 -17.14
C GLN A 180 6.30 0.79 -16.60
N ASN A 181 6.41 2.06 -16.99
CA ASN A 181 7.61 2.87 -16.74
C ASN A 181 7.88 3.07 -15.23
N ASN A 182 9.06 2.66 -14.76
CA ASN A 182 9.42 2.63 -13.34
C ASN A 182 8.35 1.95 -12.47
N ILE A 183 7.78 0.83 -12.95
CA ILE A 183 6.88 0.02 -12.14
C ILE A 183 7.58 -0.43 -10.87
N ASN A 184 6.92 -0.22 -9.74
CA ASN A 184 7.50 -0.50 -8.44
C ASN A 184 6.52 -1.35 -7.63
N GLY A 185 5.77 -0.75 -6.70
CA GLY A 185 4.82 -1.43 -5.84
C GLY A 185 3.77 -2.23 -6.59
N LEU A 186 3.55 -3.46 -6.16
CA LEU A 186 2.53 -4.37 -6.67
C LEU A 186 1.66 -4.86 -5.52
N ARG A 187 0.35 -4.92 -5.73
CA ARG A 187 -0.54 -5.66 -4.82
C ARG A 187 -1.63 -6.39 -5.58
N VAL A 188 -1.98 -7.59 -5.12
CA VAL A 188 -3.04 -8.41 -5.71
C VAL A 188 -4.21 -8.50 -4.73
N GLY A 189 -5.40 -8.16 -5.21
CA GLY A 189 -6.64 -8.28 -4.45
C GLY A 189 -6.99 -9.74 -4.14
N GLY A 190 -7.90 -9.94 -3.17
CA GLY A 190 -8.40 -11.27 -2.82
C GLY A 190 -9.15 -11.98 -3.96
N ASP A 191 -9.54 -11.26 -5.00
CA ASP A 191 -10.16 -11.76 -6.22
C ASP A 191 -9.13 -12.09 -7.34
N GLY A 192 -7.85 -11.81 -7.11
CA GLY A 192 -6.77 -12.01 -8.09
C GLY A 192 -6.48 -10.79 -8.97
N THR A 193 -7.18 -9.67 -8.78
CA THR A 193 -6.93 -8.44 -9.54
C THR A 193 -5.59 -7.83 -9.15
N LEU A 194 -4.71 -7.59 -10.11
CA LEU A 194 -3.41 -6.94 -9.87
C LEU A 194 -3.56 -5.41 -9.93
N TYR A 195 -2.89 -4.75 -8.99
CA TYR A 195 -2.67 -3.31 -8.95
C TYR A 195 -1.18 -3.02 -8.97
N GLY A 196 -0.80 -1.88 -9.55
CA GLY A 196 0.59 -1.44 -9.63
C GLY A 196 0.71 0.06 -9.44
N LEU A 197 1.81 0.47 -8.83
CA LEU A 197 2.15 1.86 -8.59
C LEU A 197 3.44 2.18 -9.34
N ASP A 198 3.40 3.17 -10.23
CA ASP A 198 4.51 3.49 -11.11
C ASP A 198 4.70 5.00 -11.35
N ALA A 199 5.52 5.35 -12.36
CA ALA A 199 5.79 6.74 -12.73
C ALA A 199 4.54 7.57 -13.06
N GLU A 200 3.44 6.94 -13.47
CA GLU A 200 2.20 7.61 -13.89
C GLU A 200 1.12 7.60 -12.81
N GLY A 201 1.18 6.65 -11.87
CA GLY A 201 0.29 6.59 -10.70
C GLY A 201 -0.19 5.18 -10.37
N LEU A 202 -1.33 5.10 -9.71
CA LEU A 202 -1.96 3.83 -9.33
C LEU A 202 -2.80 3.29 -10.50
N LYS A 203 -2.49 2.06 -10.89
CA LYS A 203 -3.10 1.31 -11.99
C LYS A 203 -3.78 0.06 -11.46
N LYS A 204 -4.89 -0.32 -12.10
CA LYS A 204 -5.54 -1.62 -11.95
C LYS A 204 -5.46 -2.35 -13.28
N TYR A 205 -5.02 -3.60 -13.25
CA TYR A 205 -4.80 -4.41 -14.46
C TYR A 205 -5.95 -5.39 -14.71
N ASP A 206 -6.24 -5.63 -15.99
CA ASP A 206 -7.05 -6.77 -16.44
C ASP A 206 -6.18 -8.04 -16.62
N GLU A 207 -6.81 -9.17 -16.95
CA GLU A 207 -6.12 -10.46 -17.11
C GLU A 207 -5.13 -10.46 -18.29
N GLU A 208 -5.29 -9.55 -19.25
CA GLU A 208 -4.43 -9.37 -20.42
C GLU A 208 -3.29 -8.37 -20.18
N GLY A 209 -3.20 -7.77 -18.99
CA GLY A 209 -2.18 -6.80 -18.63
C GLY A 209 -2.43 -5.38 -19.17
N ASN A 210 -3.62 -5.09 -19.69
CA ASN A 210 -4.04 -3.69 -19.91
C ASN A 210 -4.45 -3.09 -18.56
N TYR A 211 -4.46 -1.76 -18.46
CA TYR A 211 -4.77 -1.10 -17.20
C TYR A 211 -5.77 0.05 -17.33
N GLU A 212 -6.47 0.31 -16.22
CA GLU A 212 -7.16 1.55 -15.94
C GLU A 212 -6.39 2.37 -14.89
N MET A 213 -6.37 3.69 -15.04
CA MET A 213 -5.82 4.60 -14.02
C MET A 213 -6.82 4.81 -12.90
N ILE A 214 -6.43 4.48 -11.67
CA ILE A 214 -7.22 4.71 -10.46
C ILE A 214 -6.88 6.07 -9.86
N ASN A 215 -5.59 6.43 -9.83
CA ASN A 215 -5.11 7.71 -9.33
C ASN A 215 -3.89 8.17 -10.14
N GLN A 216 -3.85 9.46 -10.49
CA GLN A 216 -2.74 10.09 -11.23
C GLN A 216 -2.03 11.19 -10.41
N GLU A 217 -2.38 11.32 -9.14
CA GLU A 217 -1.75 12.30 -8.24
C GLU A 217 -0.49 11.70 -7.62
N VAL A 218 -0.56 10.47 -7.10
CA VAL A 218 0.56 9.75 -6.47
C VAL A 218 1.43 9.08 -7.54
N THR A 219 2.20 9.88 -8.28
CA THR A 219 3.16 9.41 -9.29
C THR A 219 4.52 9.01 -8.71
N GLY A 220 5.24 8.14 -9.44
CA GLY A 220 6.59 7.67 -9.06
C GLY A 220 6.61 6.88 -7.76
N GLY A 221 5.46 6.33 -7.37
CA GLY A 221 5.28 5.69 -6.07
C GLY A 221 6.13 4.44 -5.88
N ASP A 222 6.20 4.02 -4.63
CA ASP A 222 7.05 2.93 -4.16
C ASP A 222 6.16 1.78 -3.67
N GLY A 223 5.92 1.64 -2.37
CA GLY A 223 5.04 0.63 -1.80
C GLY A 223 3.55 0.91 -2.00
N LEU A 224 2.78 -0.17 -2.06
CA LEU A 224 1.32 -0.16 -2.24
C LEU A 224 0.67 -1.10 -1.22
N ILE A 225 -0.50 -0.75 -0.68
CA ILE A 225 -1.35 -1.64 0.11
C ILE A 225 -2.79 -1.45 -0.34
N ILE A 226 -3.51 -2.56 -0.51
CA ILE A 226 -4.96 -2.57 -0.69
C ILE A 226 -5.58 -2.73 0.70
N ILE A 227 -6.41 -1.78 1.12
CA ILE A 227 -7.21 -1.91 2.34
C ILE A 227 -8.58 -2.51 2.01
N ASP A 228 -9.22 -2.01 0.94
CA ASP A 228 -10.45 -2.54 0.37
C ASP A 228 -10.55 -2.20 -1.13
N ASP A 229 -11.67 -2.54 -1.77
CA ASP A 229 -11.92 -2.39 -3.21
C ASP A 229 -11.61 -0.97 -3.76
N ASN A 230 -11.74 0.07 -2.93
CA ASN A 230 -11.56 1.46 -3.35
C ASN A 230 -10.60 2.26 -2.45
N THR A 231 -9.97 1.62 -1.46
CA THR A 231 -9.09 2.26 -0.49
C THR A 231 -7.69 1.64 -0.54
N PHE A 232 -6.69 2.48 -0.78
CA PHE A 232 -5.29 2.09 -0.91
C PHE A 232 -4.40 2.95 -0.03
N LEU A 233 -3.30 2.40 0.44
CA LEU A 233 -2.15 3.19 0.87
C LEU A 233 -1.08 3.14 -0.21
N ALA A 234 -0.44 4.26 -0.46
CA ALA A 234 0.64 4.36 -1.44
C ALA A 234 1.77 5.20 -0.85
N SER A 235 3.00 4.71 -0.91
CA SER A 235 4.18 5.49 -0.53
C SER A 235 4.86 6.10 -1.74
N ARG A 236 5.70 7.11 -1.49
CA ARG A 236 6.72 7.59 -2.42
C ARG A 236 8.04 7.63 -1.70
N TRP A 237 9.07 7.07 -2.33
CA TRP A 237 10.39 6.88 -1.74
C TRP A 237 10.94 8.11 -0.99
N GLN A 238 10.66 9.32 -1.46
CA GLN A 238 11.17 10.55 -0.88
C GLN A 238 10.71 10.81 0.57
N GLY A 239 9.64 10.15 1.02
CA GLY A 239 9.17 10.22 2.41
C GLY A 239 7.66 10.44 2.58
N GLU A 240 6.86 10.23 1.54
CA GLU A 240 5.43 10.53 1.58
C GLU A 240 4.61 9.23 1.65
N ILE A 241 3.53 9.25 2.43
CA ILE A 241 2.50 8.20 2.41
C ILE A 241 1.13 8.85 2.20
N TYR A 242 0.37 8.28 1.28
CA TYR A 242 -0.97 8.72 0.90
C TYR A 242 -2.01 7.65 1.21
N LEU A 243 -3.20 8.07 1.61
CA LEU A 243 -4.42 7.28 1.54
C LEU A 243 -5.15 7.66 0.25
N ILE A 244 -5.48 6.70 -0.59
CA ILE A 244 -6.24 6.91 -1.82
C ILE A 244 -7.61 6.27 -1.63
N GLN A 245 -8.67 7.09 -1.57
CA GLN A 245 -10.05 6.62 -1.44
C GLN A 245 -10.86 7.05 -2.66
N ASN A 246 -11.47 6.09 -3.35
CA ASN A 246 -12.25 6.35 -4.57
C ASN A 246 -11.46 7.17 -5.62
N GLY A 247 -10.15 6.90 -5.72
CA GLY A 247 -9.23 7.60 -6.63
C GLY A 247 -8.73 8.97 -6.14
N VAL A 248 -9.20 9.47 -4.99
CA VAL A 248 -8.77 10.75 -4.39
C VAL A 248 -7.66 10.49 -3.38
N ALA A 249 -6.52 11.17 -3.53
CA ALA A 249 -5.38 11.02 -2.63
C ALA A 249 -5.41 12.05 -1.49
N THR A 250 -5.12 11.58 -0.27
CA THR A 250 -4.92 12.39 0.92
C THR A 250 -3.54 12.10 1.50
N LEU A 251 -2.71 13.13 1.67
CA LEU A 251 -1.37 13.00 2.25
C LEU A 251 -1.49 12.73 3.76
N LEU A 252 -0.92 11.62 4.22
CA LEU A 252 -0.95 11.20 5.63
C LEU A 252 0.36 11.47 6.37
N LEU A 253 1.48 11.34 5.66
CA LEU A 253 2.83 11.47 6.20
C LEU A 253 3.74 12.15 5.18
N ASP A 254 4.60 13.05 5.64
CA ASP A 254 5.67 13.67 4.86
C ASP A 254 6.92 13.81 5.72
N THR A 255 7.89 12.93 5.50
CA THR A 255 9.16 12.87 6.23
C THR A 255 10.36 13.34 5.42
N LYS A 256 10.12 14.14 4.36
CA LYS A 256 11.19 14.66 3.50
C LYS A 256 12.19 15.53 4.27
N ILE A 257 11.72 16.33 5.24
CA ILE A 257 12.56 17.24 6.04
C ILE A 257 13.48 16.43 6.97
N GLU A 258 12.99 15.31 7.47
CA GLU A 258 13.69 14.38 8.34
C GLU A 258 14.68 13.51 7.56
N GLU A 259 14.65 13.56 6.23
CA GLU A 259 15.41 12.69 5.32
C GLU A 259 15.15 11.21 5.62
N SER A 260 13.90 10.89 6.00
CA SER A 260 13.45 9.52 6.23
C SER A 260 12.64 9.08 5.04
N ASN A 261 13.22 8.24 4.19
CA ASN A 261 12.55 7.67 3.03
C ASN A 261 11.43 6.72 3.46
N THR A 262 10.44 6.51 2.60
CA THR A 262 9.37 5.53 2.78
C THR A 262 9.39 4.56 1.60
N ALA A 263 10.37 3.65 1.62
CA ALA A 263 10.72 2.82 0.46
C ALA A 263 9.68 1.75 0.12
N ASP A 264 8.92 1.29 1.11
CA ASP A 264 7.79 0.40 0.89
C ASP A 264 6.80 0.61 2.04
N ILE A 265 5.72 -0.15 2.07
CA ILE A 265 4.79 -0.21 3.20
C ILE A 265 4.28 -1.64 3.39
N GLY A 266 4.35 -2.11 4.65
CA GLY A 266 3.64 -3.29 5.13
C GLY A 266 2.39 -2.88 5.90
N PHE A 267 1.47 -3.81 6.11
CA PHE A 267 0.22 -3.54 6.82
C PHE A 267 -0.17 -4.69 7.75
N ILE A 268 -0.68 -4.34 8.93
CA ILE A 268 -1.24 -5.27 9.91
C ILE A 268 -2.76 -5.00 9.96
N PRO A 269 -3.58 -5.73 9.18
CA PRO A 269 -4.98 -5.36 8.95
C PRO A 269 -5.83 -5.36 10.22
N SER A 270 -5.59 -6.31 11.12
CA SER A 270 -6.34 -6.46 12.37
C SER A 270 -6.17 -5.29 13.35
N GLU A 271 -5.13 -4.48 13.16
CA GLU A 271 -4.78 -3.37 14.05
C GLU A 271 -4.69 -2.02 13.33
N ASN A 272 -4.90 -1.99 12.00
CA ASN A 272 -4.69 -0.82 11.15
C ASN A 272 -3.30 -0.19 11.37
N ILE A 273 -2.25 -1.01 11.45
CA ILE A 273 -0.88 -0.54 11.61
C ILE A 273 -0.16 -0.59 10.26
N VAL A 274 0.39 0.54 9.85
CA VAL A 274 1.27 0.67 8.68
C VAL A 274 2.72 0.54 9.14
N LEU A 275 3.45 -0.39 8.54
CA LEU A 275 4.88 -0.59 8.75
C LEU A 275 5.65 0.09 7.64
N VAL A 276 6.68 0.85 7.98
CA VAL A 276 7.41 1.71 7.04
C VAL A 276 8.91 1.44 7.18
N PRO A 277 9.55 0.80 6.20
CA PRO A 277 11.00 0.71 6.12
C PRO A 277 11.56 2.06 5.71
N THR A 278 12.45 2.61 6.55
CA THR A 278 12.99 3.95 6.42
C THR A 278 14.33 3.99 5.69
N PHE A 279 14.47 3.34 4.52
CA PHE A 279 15.69 3.19 3.70
C PHE A 279 17.01 3.64 4.38
N PHE A 280 17.40 4.92 4.31
CA PHE A 280 18.68 5.39 4.86
C PHE A 280 18.75 5.65 6.38
N LYS A 281 17.63 5.60 7.09
CA LYS A 281 17.60 5.68 8.56
C LYS A 281 17.77 4.32 9.24
N ASN A 282 17.79 3.23 8.48
CA ASN A 282 18.06 1.87 8.96
C ASN A 282 17.10 1.36 10.05
N LYS A 283 15.85 1.83 10.02
CA LYS A 283 14.78 1.43 10.96
C LYS A 283 13.56 0.92 10.23
N VAL A 284 12.70 0.22 10.94
CA VAL A 284 11.27 0.11 10.58
C VAL A 284 10.49 0.96 11.58
N ALA A 285 9.58 1.78 11.08
CA ALA A 285 8.65 2.57 11.88
C ALA A 285 7.24 2.00 11.74
N ALA A 286 6.47 1.99 12.83
CA ALA A 286 5.07 1.61 12.81
C ALA A 286 4.18 2.81 13.11
N TYR A 287 3.11 2.96 12.33
CA TYR A 287 2.15 4.03 12.45
C TYR A 287 0.74 3.46 12.60
N GLN A 288 -0.03 4.00 13.54
CA GLN A 288 -1.46 3.75 13.62
C GLN A 288 -2.16 4.55 12.51
N LEU A 289 -2.89 3.86 11.66
CA LEU A 289 -3.82 4.45 10.71
C LEU A 289 -5.20 4.64 11.36
N SER A 290 -5.80 5.81 11.14
CA SER A 290 -7.19 6.14 11.44
C SER A 290 -7.78 6.87 10.23
N TYR A 291 -8.92 6.42 9.72
CA TYR A 291 -9.62 6.97 8.55
C TYR A 291 -11.07 6.46 8.51
#